data_AF-A0A382L3P8-F1
#
_entry.id   AF-A0A382L3P8-F1
#
_cell.length_a   1.000
_cell.length_b   1.000
_cell.length_c   1.000
_cell.angle_alpha   90.00
_cell.angle_beta   90.00
_cell.angle_gamma   90.00
#
_symmetry.space_group_name_H-M   'P 1'
#
loop_
_entity.id
_entity.type
_entity.pdbx_description
1 polymer ?
#
loop_
_entity_poly.entity_id
_entity_poly.type
_entity_poly.pdbx_seq_one_letter_code
_entity_poly.pdbx_strand_id
1 'polypeptide(L)'
;LHYDNPHCVDIKEYFEDVRKLKYIKRLFNRYKEDDVMKERLILNHLISFYNVFDNEAATRLLFFRVGEEYHSLLKTFLVFLNRMPEKINDNLYSSDIQLDEKITEILRKVN
;
A
#
# COMPACT_ATOMS: atom_id res chain seq x y z
N LEU A 1 8.90 7.79 -15.81
CA LEU A 1 9.15 6.50 -15.11
C LEU A 1 10.66 6.40 -14.90
N HIS A 2 11.17 7.03 -13.84
CA HIS A 2 12.58 6.88 -13.46
C HIS A 2 12.61 5.81 -12.37
N TYR A 3 13.22 4.67 -12.69
CA TYR A 3 13.36 3.50 -11.85
C TYR A 3 14.85 3.37 -11.54
N ASP A 4 15.29 3.90 -10.40
CA ASP A 4 16.69 3.82 -9.98
C ASP A 4 16.86 2.64 -9.02
N ASN A 5 16.99 1.45 -9.60
CA ASN A 5 17.52 0.27 -8.92
C ASN A 5 18.89 -0.08 -9.55
N PRO A 6 20.02 0.11 -8.86
CA PRO A 6 21.34 -0.29 -9.35
C PRO A 6 21.50 -1.83 -9.50
N HIS A 7 20.50 -2.61 -9.09
CA HIS A 7 20.42 -4.06 -9.25
C HIS A 7 19.31 -4.53 -10.22
N CYS A 8 18.83 -3.67 -11.12
CA CYS A 8 17.85 -4.08 -12.13
C CYS A 8 18.46 -5.07 -13.14
N VAL A 9 18.44 -6.37 -12.82
CA VAL A 9 19.05 -7.42 -13.66
C VAL A 9 18.01 -8.36 -14.30
N ASP A 10 16.73 -8.36 -13.90
CA ASP A 10 15.73 -9.17 -14.61
C ASP A 10 14.30 -8.59 -14.51
N ILE A 11 13.60 -8.50 -15.65
CA ILE A 11 12.16 -8.23 -15.77
C ILE A 11 11.34 -9.12 -14.83
N LYS A 12 11.83 -10.33 -14.53
CA LYS A 12 11.22 -11.24 -13.58
C LYS A 12 11.09 -10.66 -12.16
N GLU A 13 12.12 -10.00 -11.63
CA GLU A 13 12.07 -9.43 -10.27
C GLU A 13 11.01 -8.34 -10.17
N TYR A 14 10.92 -7.47 -11.19
CA TYR A 14 9.84 -6.48 -11.29
C TYR A 14 8.46 -7.15 -11.26
N PHE A 15 8.25 -8.23 -12.01
CA PHE A 15 6.99 -8.96 -11.98
C PHE A 15 6.70 -9.62 -10.64
N GLU A 16 7.72 -10.08 -9.92
CA GLU A 16 7.56 -10.62 -8.56
C GLU A 16 7.15 -9.53 -7.56
N ASP A 17 7.73 -8.34 -7.63
CA ASP A 17 7.33 -7.24 -6.77
C ASP A 17 5.92 -6.73 -7.09
N VAL A 18 5.53 -6.70 -8.35
CA VAL A 18 4.15 -6.39 -8.75
C VAL A 18 3.15 -7.45 -8.24
N ARG A 19 3.57 -8.70 -8.01
CA ARG A 19 2.71 -9.72 -7.37
C ARG A 19 2.39 -9.37 -5.92
N LYS A 20 3.24 -8.61 -5.21
CA LYS A 20 2.96 -8.16 -3.83
C LYS A 20 1.70 -7.29 -3.78
N LEU A 21 1.44 -6.48 -4.81
CA LEU A 21 0.19 -5.70 -4.93
C LEU A 21 -1.06 -6.59 -4.95
N LYS A 22 -1.01 -7.72 -5.67
CA LYS A 22 -2.11 -8.69 -5.70
C LYS A 22 -2.36 -9.30 -4.32
N TYR A 23 -1.29 -9.53 -3.56
CA TYR A 23 -1.39 -10.11 -2.23
C TYR A 23 -1.96 -9.12 -1.21
N ILE A 24 -1.56 -7.84 -1.26
CA ILE A 24 -2.17 -6.78 -0.43
C ILE A 24 -3.67 -6.70 -0.69
N LYS A 25 -4.10 -6.63 -1.97
CA LYS A 25 -5.53 -6.65 -2.32
C LYS A 25 -6.25 -7.91 -1.80
N ARG A 26 -5.60 -9.07 -1.85
CA ARG A 26 -6.16 -10.32 -1.31
C ARG A 26 -6.38 -10.25 0.21
N LEU A 27 -5.45 -9.65 0.95
CA LEU A 27 -5.59 -9.48 2.40
C LEU A 27 -6.71 -8.50 2.74
N PHE A 28 -6.86 -7.43 1.95
CA PHE A 28 -7.98 -6.49 2.10
C PHE A 28 -9.33 -7.14 1.78
N ASN A 29 -9.42 -7.95 0.72
CA ASN A 29 -10.62 -8.73 0.42
C ASN A 29 -10.96 -9.67 1.59
N ARG A 30 -9.97 -10.42 2.09
CA ARG A 30 -10.18 -11.35 3.20
C ARG A 30 -10.68 -10.63 4.44
N TYR A 31 -10.08 -9.49 4.79
CA TYR A 31 -10.57 -8.66 5.88
C TYR A 31 -12.04 -8.25 5.71
N LYS A 32 -12.49 -7.90 4.50
CA LYS A 32 -13.92 -7.62 4.26
C LYS A 32 -14.82 -8.85 4.41
N GLU A 33 -14.30 -10.06 4.20
CA GLU A 33 -15.04 -11.32 4.31
C GLU A 33 -15.11 -11.84 5.76
N ASP A 34 -14.01 -11.79 6.50
CA ASP A 34 -13.87 -12.43 7.81
C ASP A 34 -13.74 -11.46 9.00
N ASP A 35 -13.64 -10.15 8.74
CA ASP A 35 -13.42 -9.08 9.71
C ASP A 35 -12.13 -9.22 10.55
N VAL A 36 -11.20 -10.08 10.11
CA VAL A 36 -9.92 -10.34 10.78
C VAL A 36 -8.79 -9.65 10.05
N MET A 37 -8.33 -8.55 10.62
CA MET A 37 -7.19 -7.83 10.08
C MET A 37 -5.88 -8.65 10.25
N LYS A 38 -5.05 -8.64 9.20
CA LYS A 38 -3.69 -9.22 9.22
C LYS A 38 -2.66 -8.10 9.11
N GLU A 39 -2.74 -7.14 10.02
CA GLU A 39 -2.01 -5.87 9.98
C GLU A 39 -0.50 -6.05 9.85
N ARG A 40 0.12 -6.95 10.63
CA ARG A 40 1.55 -7.23 10.53
C ARG A 40 1.96 -7.74 9.15
N LEU A 41 1.15 -8.60 8.55
CA LEU A 41 1.43 -9.15 7.23
C LEU A 41 1.32 -8.06 6.15
N ILE A 42 0.27 -7.23 6.24
CA ILE A 42 0.07 -6.09 5.33
C ILE A 42 1.24 -5.10 5.46
N LEU A 43 1.63 -4.72 6.68
CA LEU A 43 2.77 -3.84 6.94
C LEU A 43 4.04 -4.39 6.32
N ASN A 44 4.34 -5.68 6.52
CA ASN A 44 5.52 -6.32 5.95
C ASN A 44 5.52 -6.25 4.41
N HIS A 45 4.37 -6.50 3.77
CA HIS A 45 4.27 -6.41 2.32
C HIS A 45 4.43 -4.98 1.81
N LEU A 46 3.85 -3.99 2.49
CA LEU A 46 4.01 -2.58 2.13
C LEU A 46 5.46 -2.13 2.28
N ILE A 47 6.10 -2.38 3.42
CA ILE A 47 7.50 -2.01 3.66
C ILE A 47 8.40 -2.65 2.61
N SER A 48 8.26 -3.96 2.35
CA SER A 48 9.04 -4.63 1.33
C SER A 48 8.82 -4.06 -0.07
N PHE A 49 7.60 -3.60 -0.39
CA PHE A 49 7.31 -2.96 -1.67
C PHE A 49 7.96 -1.58 -1.79
N TYR A 50 7.89 -0.75 -0.74
CA TYR A 50 8.56 0.57 -0.70
C TYR A 50 10.09 0.51 -0.65
N ASN A 51 10.68 -0.65 -0.34
CA ASN A 51 12.13 -0.84 -0.41
C ASN A 51 12.63 -1.01 -1.86
N VAL A 52 11.75 -1.34 -2.81
CA VAL A 52 12.12 -1.60 -4.20
C VAL A 52 11.73 -0.46 -5.14
N PHE A 53 10.71 0.31 -4.79
CA PHE A 53 10.19 1.42 -5.61
C PHE A 53 10.40 2.75 -4.90
N ASP A 54 10.61 3.81 -5.67
CA ASP A 54 10.51 5.18 -5.17
C ASP A 54 9.13 5.42 -4.55
N ASN A 55 9.08 6.31 -3.56
CA ASN A 55 7.86 6.53 -2.77
C ASN A 55 6.67 6.93 -3.64
N GLU A 56 6.88 7.79 -4.63
CA GLU A 56 5.81 8.23 -5.52
C GLU A 56 5.30 7.11 -6.43
N ALA A 57 6.18 6.38 -7.13
CA ALA A 57 5.73 5.30 -8.00
C ALA A 57 5.08 4.17 -7.20
N ALA A 58 5.64 3.81 -6.04
CA ALA A 58 5.06 2.82 -5.15
C ALA A 58 3.62 3.18 -4.77
N THR A 59 3.42 4.42 -4.30
CA THR A 59 2.11 4.90 -3.87
C THR A 59 1.12 4.93 -5.03
N ARG A 60 1.50 5.47 -6.20
CA ARG A 60 0.65 5.48 -7.40
C ARG A 60 0.22 4.07 -7.79
N LEU A 61 1.14 3.11 -7.82
CA LEU A 61 0.86 1.73 -8.17
C LEU A 61 -0.07 1.05 -7.16
N LEU A 62 0.13 1.30 -5.86
CA LEU A 62 -0.75 0.79 -4.81
C LEU A 62 -2.18 1.27 -4.99
N PHE A 63 -2.41 2.59 -5.08
CA PHE A 63 -3.76 3.17 -5.23
C PHE A 63 -4.44 2.76 -6.54
N PHE A 64 -3.68 2.66 -7.62
CA PHE A 64 -4.20 2.15 -8.89
C PHE A 64 -4.63 0.69 -8.80
N ARG A 65 -3.89 -0.15 -8.05
CA ARG A 65 -4.06 -1.61 -8.10
C ARG A 65 -5.02 -2.18 -7.08
N VAL A 66 -5.16 -1.55 -5.91
CA VAL A 66 -6.01 -2.08 -4.83
C VAL A 66 -7.50 -1.90 -5.14
N GLY A 67 -7.91 -0.80 -5.78
CA GLY A 67 -9.31 -0.43 -6.01
C GLY A 67 -9.78 0.63 -5.02
N GLU A 68 -10.68 1.52 -5.48
CA GLU A 68 -11.19 2.67 -4.72
C GLU A 68 -11.85 2.27 -3.40
N GLU A 69 -12.51 1.12 -3.38
CA GLU A 69 -13.16 0.55 -2.21
C GLU A 69 -12.20 0.18 -1.07
N TYR A 70 -10.89 0.27 -1.31
CA TYR A 70 -9.82 0.02 -0.36
C TYR A 70 -8.91 1.24 -0.14
N HIS A 71 -9.22 2.41 -0.70
CA HIS A 71 -8.38 3.60 -0.56
C HIS A 71 -8.29 4.08 0.88
N SER A 72 -9.40 4.13 1.62
CA SER A 72 -9.41 4.49 3.05
C SER A 72 -8.55 3.54 3.88
N LEU A 73 -8.70 2.23 3.64
CA LEU A 73 -7.92 1.18 4.25
C LEU A 73 -6.41 1.37 3.97
N LEU A 74 -6.04 1.47 2.69
CA LEU A 74 -4.65 1.66 2.27
C LEU A 74 -4.06 2.96 2.83
N LYS A 75 -4.77 4.09 2.72
CA LYS A 75 -4.32 5.39 3.25
C LYS A 75 -3.95 5.27 4.73
N THR A 76 -4.75 4.56 5.51
CA THR A 76 -4.51 4.38 6.95
C THR A 76 -3.18 3.68 7.22
N PHE A 77 -2.86 2.61 6.49
CA PHE A 77 -1.55 1.96 6.58
C PHE A 77 -0.41 2.88 6.14
N LEU A 78 -0.59 3.64 5.06
CA LEU A 78 0.47 4.52 4.54
C LEU A 78 0.75 5.71 5.45
N VAL A 79 -0.28 6.27 6.09
CA VAL A 79 -0.10 7.31 7.12
C VAL A 79 0.64 6.74 8.32
N PHE A 80 0.28 5.54 8.79
CA PHE A 80 1.00 4.86 9.86
C PHE A 80 2.48 4.63 9.54
N LEU A 81 2.79 4.28 8.29
CA LEU A 81 4.17 4.08 7.81
C LEU A 81 4.91 5.40 7.49
N ASN A 82 4.27 6.56 7.65
CA ASN A 82 4.78 7.86 7.19
C ASN A 82 5.20 7.85 5.71
N ARG A 83 4.41 7.18 4.87
CA ARG A 83 4.60 7.05 3.41
C ARG A 83 3.51 7.73 2.57
N MET A 84 2.45 8.24 3.20
CA MET A 84 1.35 8.88 2.47
C MET A 84 1.75 10.27 1.94
N PRO A 85 1.78 10.50 0.62
CA PRO A 85 2.04 11.82 0.04
C PRO A 85 0.79 12.71 0.11
N GLU A 86 0.94 14.03 -0.06
CA GLU A 86 -0.19 14.96 -0.18
C GLU A 86 -0.99 14.75 -1.47
N LYS A 87 -0.29 14.60 -2.59
CA LYS A 87 -0.85 14.32 -3.92
C LYS A 87 -0.49 12.89 -4.33
N ILE A 88 -1.50 12.06 -4.63
CA ILE A 88 -1.30 10.67 -5.05
C ILE A 88 -1.12 10.60 -6.56
N ASN A 89 -2.01 11.26 -7.30
CA ASN A 89 -1.93 11.44 -8.75
C ASN A 89 -2.64 12.75 -9.15
N ASP A 90 -2.77 13.04 -10.44
CA ASP A 90 -3.35 14.30 -10.93
C ASP A 90 -4.80 14.55 -10.52
N ASN A 91 -5.56 13.49 -10.22
CA ASN A 91 -6.98 13.54 -9.93
C ASN A 91 -7.32 13.09 -8.51
N LEU A 92 -6.33 12.78 -7.68
CA LEU A 92 -6.55 12.22 -6.35
C LEU A 92 -5.52 12.75 -5.35
N TYR A 93 -6.01 13.44 -4.32
CA TYR A 93 -5.24 13.93 -3.20
C TYR A 93 -5.49 13.09 -1.95
N SER A 94 -4.53 13.08 -1.04
CA SER A 94 -4.67 12.42 0.25
C SER A 94 -5.86 12.98 1.03
N SER A 95 -6.12 14.29 0.94
CA SER A 95 -7.27 14.94 1.58
C SER A 95 -8.63 14.38 1.16
N ASP A 96 -8.71 13.78 -0.03
CA ASP A 96 -9.97 13.29 -0.61
C ASP A 96 -10.38 11.94 -0.01
N ILE A 97 -9.45 11.25 0.64
CA ILE A 97 -9.64 9.92 1.21
C ILE A 97 -9.69 10.04 2.72
N GLN A 98 -10.73 9.53 3.36
CA GLN A 98 -10.80 9.50 4.83
C GLN A 98 -9.90 8.39 5.40
N LEU A 99 -9.48 8.54 6.66
CA LEU A 99 -8.84 7.44 7.39
C LEU A 99 -9.91 6.44 7.84
N ASP A 100 -9.51 5.17 7.95
CA ASP A 100 -10.34 4.13 8.53
C ASP A 100 -10.09 4.10 10.04
N GLU A 101 -11.10 4.50 10.81
CA GLU A 101 -11.01 4.60 12.27
C GLU A 101 -10.73 3.24 12.93
N LYS A 102 -11.39 2.18 12.46
CA LYS A 102 -11.21 0.82 13.01
C LYS A 102 -9.78 0.35 12.80
N ILE A 103 -9.21 0.61 11.64
CA ILE A 103 -7.84 0.23 11.33
C ILE A 103 -6.84 1.10 12.06
N THR A 104 -7.14 2.39 12.24
CA THR A 104 -6.33 3.29 13.05
C THR A 104 -6.18 2.75 14.47
N GLU A 105 -7.27 2.29 15.08
CA GLU A 105 -7.25 1.67 16.41
C GLU A 105 -6.48 0.35 16.46
N ILE A 106 -6.57 -0.48 15.41
CA ILE A 106 -5.76 -1.70 15.31
C ILE A 106 -4.27 -1.36 15.25
N LEU A 107 -3.87 -0.42 14.39
CA LEU A 107 -2.48 -0.05 14.19
C LEU A 107 -1.86 0.65 15.41
N ARG A 108 -2.63 1.43 16.17
CA ARG A 108 -2.18 2.04 17.43
C ARG A 108 -1.74 1.02 18.47
N LYS A 109 -2.34 -0.18 18.48
CA LYS A 109 -2.00 -1.28 19.39
C LYS A 109 -0.76 -2.07 18.97
N VAL A 110 -0.24 -1.84 17.76
CA VAL A 110 0.98 -2.48 17.27
C VAL A 110 2.24 -1.78 17.82
N ASN A 111 2.09 -0.53 18.29
CA ASN A 111 3.13 0.28 18.93
C ASN A 111 3.24 0.04 20.43
#